data_AF-A0A6J4Y6B3-F1
#
_entry.id   AF-A0A6J4Y6B3-F1
#
_cell.length_a   1.000
_cell.length_b   1.000
_cell.length_c   1.000
_cell.angle_alpha   90.00
_cell.angle_beta   90.00
_cell.angle_gamma   90.00
#
_symmetry.space_group_name_H-M   'P 1'
#
loop_
_entity.id
_entity.type
_entity.pdbx_description
1 polymer ?
#
loop_
_entity_poly.entity_id
_entity_poly.type
_entity_poly.pdbx_seq_one_letter_code
_entity_poly.pdbx_strand_id
1 'polypeptide(L)'
;MNIAVLGSGNGGCAVAFDCAAHGHQVSLFDFEQFPENIAAVQNIGGIVCEGILEGFQPVVSAGHEIEKALEGAEIIYAVGPAYSTRPFAESCKPFLKQG
;
A
#
# COMPACT_ATOMS: atom_id res chain seq x y z
N MET A 1 2.00 9.62 -10.44
CA MET A 1 1.52 10.11 -9.13
C MET A 1 2.17 9.30 -8.02
N ASN A 2 2.21 9.84 -6.82
CA ASN A 2 2.58 9.12 -5.60
C ASN A 2 1.31 8.59 -4.94
N ILE A 3 1.22 7.28 -4.77
CA ILE A 3 0.03 6.60 -4.27
C ILE A 3 0.39 5.81 -3.01
N ALA A 4 -0.36 6.01 -1.95
CA ALA A 4 -0.30 5.17 -0.75
C ALA A 4 -1.42 4.14 -0.79
N VAL A 5 -1.09 2.86 -0.64
CA VAL A 5 -2.08 1.78 -0.47
C VAL A 5 -1.98 1.27 0.96
N LEU A 6 -3.09 1.33 1.70
CA LEU A 6 -3.19 0.87 3.08
C LEU A 6 -3.90 -0.49 3.10
N GLY A 7 -3.20 -1.50 3.58
CA GLY A 7 -3.59 -2.90 3.59
C GLY A 7 -2.76 -3.73 2.61
N SER A 8 -2.17 -4.82 3.10
CA SER A 8 -1.29 -5.73 2.36
C SER A 8 -1.94 -7.07 2.03
N GLY A 9 -3.25 -7.21 2.23
CA GLY A 9 -4.01 -8.35 1.76
C GLY A 9 -4.13 -8.37 0.22
N ASN A 10 -4.67 -9.45 -0.35
CA ASN A 10 -4.77 -9.63 -1.81
C ASN A 10 -5.38 -8.43 -2.56
N GLY A 11 -6.42 -7.80 -2.00
CA GLY A 11 -7.04 -6.61 -2.59
C GLY A 11 -6.10 -5.40 -2.60
N GLY A 12 -5.38 -5.16 -1.51
CA GLY A 12 -4.41 -4.07 -1.42
C GLY A 12 -3.22 -4.31 -2.34
N CYS A 13 -2.70 -5.53 -2.37
CA CYS A 13 -1.63 -5.92 -3.30
C CYS A 13 -2.07 -5.77 -4.77
N ALA A 14 -3.29 -6.15 -5.12
CA ALA A 14 -3.80 -5.99 -6.48
C ALA A 14 -3.93 -4.50 -6.88
N VAL A 15 -4.45 -3.64 -5.99
CA VAL A 15 -4.53 -2.19 -6.23
C VAL A 15 -3.13 -1.59 -6.38
N ALA A 16 -2.20 -1.95 -5.50
CA ALA A 16 -0.82 -1.48 -5.55
C ALA A 16 -0.11 -1.92 -6.84
N PHE A 17 -0.26 -3.19 -7.23
CA PHE A 17 0.27 -3.72 -8.48
C PHE A 17 -0.29 -2.96 -9.68
N ASP A 18 -1.61 -2.79 -9.76
CA ASP A 18 -2.26 -2.14 -10.90
C ASP A 18 -1.82 -0.68 -11.02
N CYS A 19 -1.74 0.05 -9.90
CA CYS A 19 -1.21 1.41 -9.88
C CYS A 19 0.25 1.47 -10.37
N ALA A 20 1.10 0.56 -9.91
CA ALA A 20 2.50 0.50 -10.32
C ALA A 20 2.66 0.12 -11.81
N ALA A 21 1.85 -0.82 -12.31
CA ALA A 21 1.79 -1.21 -13.72
C ALA A 21 1.43 -0.03 -14.63
N HIS A 22 0.64 0.93 -14.14
CA HIS A 22 0.30 2.17 -14.83
C HIS A 22 1.30 3.31 -14.59
N GLY A 23 2.50 3.00 -14.08
CA GLY A 23 3.61 3.96 -13.96
C GLY A 23 3.49 4.92 -12.77
N HIS A 24 2.73 4.57 -11.73
CA HIS A 24 2.66 5.34 -10.50
C HIS A 24 3.70 4.85 -9.47
N GLN A 25 4.15 5.77 -8.62
CA GLN A 25 5.02 5.47 -7.49
C GLN A 25 4.14 5.02 -6.32
N VAL A 26 4.27 3.76 -5.91
CA VAL A 26 3.38 3.16 -4.90
C VAL A 26 4.14 2.86 -3.62
N SER A 27 3.58 3.30 -2.49
CA SER A 27 4.00 2.88 -1.14
C SER A 27 2.91 2.02 -0.52
N LEU A 28 3.28 0.86 0.01
CA LEU A 28 2.38 -0.09 0.65
C LEU A 28 2.54 -0.03 2.18
N PHE A 29 1.43 0.12 2.89
CA PHE A 29 1.41 0.12 4.34
C PHE A 29 0.53 -1.00 4.87
N ASP A 30 0.93 -1.63 5.96
CA ASP A 30 0.01 -2.37 6.82
C ASP A 30 0.43 -2.28 8.28
N PHE A 31 -0.47 -2.62 9.21
CA PHE A 31 -0.16 -2.62 10.63
C PHE A 31 0.84 -3.73 10.98
N GLU A 32 1.60 -3.54 12.06
CA GLU A 32 2.57 -4.52 12.57
C GLU A 32 1.95 -5.88 12.92
N GLN A 33 0.62 -5.94 13.11
CA GLN A 33 -0.10 -7.20 13.32
C GLN A 33 -0.19 -8.06 12.04
N PHE A 34 0.16 -7.51 10.87
CA PHE A 34 0.13 -8.17 9.57
C PHE A 34 1.51 -8.14 8.89
N PRO A 35 2.54 -8.77 9.48
CA PRO A 35 3.93 -8.62 9.02
C PRO A 35 4.25 -9.44 7.77
N GLU A 36 3.57 -10.56 7.54
CA GLU A 36 3.97 -11.57 6.55
C GLU A 36 4.01 -11.02 5.12
N ASN A 37 2.91 -10.39 4.68
CA ASN A 37 2.82 -9.86 3.31
C ASN A 37 3.72 -8.64 3.09
N ILE A 38 3.84 -7.77 4.09
CA ILE A 38 4.77 -6.63 4.03
C ILE A 38 6.21 -7.12 3.89
N ALA A 39 6.63 -8.10 4.70
CA ALA A 39 7.98 -8.67 4.63
C ALA A 39 8.24 -9.34 3.27
N ALA A 40 7.26 -10.06 2.72
CA ALA A 40 7.37 -10.66 1.39
C ALA A 40 7.59 -9.60 0.29
N VAL A 41 6.77 -8.53 0.29
CA VAL A 41 6.89 -7.43 -0.68
C VAL A 41 8.21 -6.68 -0.52
N GLN A 42 8.63 -6.40 0.72
CA GLN A 42 9.93 -5.78 1.01
C GLN A 42 11.10 -6.62 0.49
N ASN A 43 11.08 -7.93 0.74
CA ASN A 43 12.18 -8.83 0.37
C ASN A 43 12.42 -8.89 -1.14
N ILE A 44 11.36 -8.78 -1.95
CA ILE A 44 11.47 -8.82 -3.41
C ILE A 44 11.41 -7.42 -4.05
N GLY A 45 11.12 -6.37 -3.27
CA GLY A 45 11.02 -4.98 -3.74
C GLY A 45 9.77 -4.68 -4.58
N GLY A 46 8.70 -5.47 -4.47
CA GLY A 46 7.55 -5.36 -5.36
C GLY A 46 6.49 -6.42 -5.12
N ILE A 47 5.52 -6.48 -6.02
CA ILE A 47 4.36 -7.37 -5.93
C ILE A 47 4.36 -8.27 -7.16
N VAL A 48 4.19 -9.58 -6.94
CA VAL A 48 3.92 -10.57 -7.99
C VAL A 48 2.42 -10.81 -8.03
N CYS A 49 1.83 -10.76 -9.22
CA CYS A 49 0.44 -11.11 -9.46
C CYS A 49 0.32 -12.23 -10.49
N GLU A 50 -0.73 -13.05 -10.32
CA GLU A 50 -1.12 -14.12 -11.22
C GLU A 50 -2.63 -14.06 -11.45
N GLY A 51 -3.10 -14.32 -12.69
CA GLY A 51 -4.52 -14.29 -13.05
C GLY A 51 -4.84 -13.22 -14.10
N ILE A 52 -5.83 -12.35 -13.84
CA ILE A 52 -6.18 -11.24 -14.74
C ILE A 52 -5.08 -10.18 -14.75
N LEU A 53 -4.53 -9.88 -13.57
CA LEU A 53 -3.28 -9.14 -13.42
C LEU A 53 -2.15 -10.15 -13.35
N GLU A 54 -1.10 -9.95 -14.13
CA GLU A 54 0.01 -10.91 -14.23
C GLU A 54 1.37 -10.19 -14.29
N GLY A 55 2.35 -10.76 -13.60
CA GLY A 55 3.75 -10.34 -13.68
C GLY A 55 4.26 -9.78 -12.36
N PHE A 56 5.28 -8.93 -12.44
CA PHE A 56 5.90 -8.27 -11.30
C PHE A 56 5.88 -6.76 -11.49
N GLN A 57 5.54 -6.02 -10.45
CA GLN A 57 5.66 -4.56 -10.42
C GLN A 57 6.40 -4.10 -9.15
N PRO A 58 7.39 -3.21 -9.28
CA PRO A 58 8.09 -2.67 -8.14
C PRO A 58 7.20 -1.70 -7.35
N VAL A 59 7.41 -1.65 -6.04
CA VAL A 59 6.86 -0.59 -5.17
C VAL A 59 8.01 0.24 -4.62
N VAL A 60 7.78 1.52 -4.37
CA VAL A 60 8.77 2.43 -3.78
C VAL A 60 9.09 2.01 -2.35
N SER A 61 8.06 1.60 -1.61
CA SER A 61 8.23 1.08 -0.26
C SER A 61 7.10 0.12 0.11
N ALA A 62 7.39 -0.79 1.03
CA ALA A 62 6.41 -1.53 1.79
C ALA A 62 6.84 -1.49 3.25
N GLY A 63 5.92 -1.32 4.21
CA GLY A 63 6.31 -1.23 5.61
C GLY A 63 5.16 -0.98 6.58
N HIS A 64 5.53 -0.71 7.83
CA HIS A 64 4.62 -0.47 8.94
C HIS A 64 4.63 0.98 9.45
N GLU A 65 5.35 1.87 8.74
CA GLU A 65 5.49 3.28 9.10
C GLU A 65 4.54 4.13 8.25
N ILE A 66 3.38 4.48 8.82
CA ILE A 66 2.33 5.22 8.09
C ILE A 66 2.81 6.59 7.59
N GLU A 67 3.68 7.27 8.34
CA GLU A 67 4.28 8.55 7.94
C GLU A 67 5.03 8.41 6.61
N LYS A 68 5.86 7.37 6.47
CA LYS A 68 6.63 7.10 5.25
C LYS A 68 5.72 6.74 4.08
N ALA A 69 4.67 5.95 4.33
CA ALA A 69 3.73 5.58 3.27
C ALA A 69 2.96 6.79 2.73
N LEU A 70 2.65 7.77 3.59
CA LEU A 70 1.91 8.99 3.22
C LEU A 70 2.81 10.14 2.72
N GLU A 71 4.14 9.99 2.78
CA GLU A 71 5.06 11.05 2.39
C GLU A 71 4.93 11.42 0.91
N GLY A 72 4.33 12.58 0.66
CA GLY A 72 4.12 13.09 -0.70
C GLY A 72 3.05 12.34 -1.49
N ALA A 73 2.22 11.51 -0.84
CA ALA A 73 1.11 10.82 -1.47
C ALA A 73 0.03 11.82 -1.93
N GLU A 74 -0.41 11.67 -3.18
CA GLU A 74 -1.48 12.45 -3.80
C GLU A 74 -2.83 11.74 -3.69
N ILE A 75 -2.79 10.40 -3.62
CA ILE A 75 -3.97 9.53 -3.45
C ILE A 75 -3.66 8.48 -2.38
N ILE A 76 -4.62 8.23 -1.50
CA ILE A 76 -4.56 7.20 -0.47
C ILE A 76 -5.70 6.21 -0.69
N TYR A 77 -5.37 4.96 -1.01
CA TYR A 77 -6.34 3.87 -1.08
C TYR A 77 -6.36 3.10 0.23
N ALA A 78 -7.43 3.25 1.01
CA ALA A 78 -7.68 2.38 2.17
C ALA A 78 -8.34 1.07 1.69
N VAL A 79 -7.55 0.00 1.62
CA VAL A 79 -7.99 -1.31 1.09
C VAL A 79 -7.93 -2.35 2.19
N GLY A 80 -9.06 -2.50 2.87
CA GLY A 80 -9.22 -3.52 3.89
C GLY A 80 -10.69 -3.85 4.14
N PRO A 81 -10.97 -4.81 5.03
CA PRO A 81 -12.33 -5.09 5.45
C PRO A 81 -12.96 -3.85 6.09
N ALA A 82 -14.29 -3.72 6.07
CA ALA A 82 -14.98 -2.50 6.51
C ALA A 82 -14.61 -2.02 7.93
N TYR A 83 -14.20 -2.93 8.82
CA TYR A 83 -13.77 -2.58 10.17
C TYR A 83 -12.37 -1.93 10.24
N SER A 84 -11.54 -2.04 9.20
CA SER A 84 -10.20 -1.43 9.17
C SER A 84 -10.21 0.06 8.81
N THR A 85 -11.33 0.58 8.31
CA THR A 85 -11.49 2.00 7.94
C THR A 85 -11.14 2.94 9.10
N ARG A 86 -11.65 2.66 10.31
CA ARG A 86 -11.36 3.50 11.49
C ARG A 86 -9.87 3.44 11.87
N PRO A 87 -9.26 2.26 12.09
CA PRO A 87 -7.83 2.14 12.35
C PRO A 87 -6.96 2.89 11.32
N PHE A 88 -7.23 2.73 10.02
CA PHE A 88 -6.48 3.46 8.99
C PHE A 88 -6.64 4.96 9.13
N ALA A 89 -7.86 5.46 9.32
CA ALA A 89 -8.11 6.89 9.49
C ALA A 89 -7.40 7.46 10.73
N GLU A 90 -7.40 6.73 11.85
CA GLU A 90 -6.71 7.13 13.09
C GLU A 90 -5.19 7.21 12.89
N SER A 91 -4.59 6.25 12.19
CA SER A 91 -3.15 6.26 11.87
C SER A 91 -2.77 7.32 10.84
N CYS A 92 -3.64 7.60 9.86
CA CYS A 92 -3.38 8.65 8.87
C CYS A 92 -3.50 10.06 9.46
N LYS A 93 -4.45 10.27 10.37
CA LYS A 93 -4.83 11.58 10.93
C LYS A 93 -3.65 12.54 11.22
N PRO A 94 -2.57 12.14 11.91
CA PRO A 94 -1.46 13.06 12.21
C PRO A 94 -0.61 13.47 11.00
N PHE A 95 -0.70 12.76 9.87
CA PHE A 95 0.17 12.94 8.70
C PHE A 95 -0.56 13.40 7.44
N LEU A 96 -1.90 13.44 7.47
CA LEU A 96 -2.70 13.91 6.34
C LEU A 96 -2.40 15.38 6.03
N LYS A 97 -2.33 15.70 4.73
CA LYS A 97 -2.14 17.05 4.20
C LYS A 97 -3.38 17.45 3.41
N GLN A 98 -3.56 18.75 3.23
CA GLN A 98 -4.58 19.29 2.33
C GLN A 98 -4.27 18.80 0.90
N GLY A 99 -5.25 18.15 0.28
CA GLY A 99 -5.24 17.81 -1.15
C GLY A 99 -5.79 18.93 -2.02
#